data_AF-B7PXM4-F1
#
_entry.id   AF-B7PXM4-F1
#
_cell.length_a   1.000
_cell.length_b   1.000
_cell.length_c   1.000
_cell.angle_alpha   90.00
_cell.angle_beta   90.00
_cell.angle_gamma   90.00
#
_symmetry.space_group_name_H-M   'P 1'
#
loop_
_entity.id
_entity.type
_entity.pdbx_description
1 polymer ?
#
loop_
_entity_poly.entity_id
_entity_poly.type
_entity_poly.pdbx_seq_one_letter_code
_entity_poly.pdbx_strand_id
1 'polypeptide(L)'
;MRSLVSTLITLLEQPAGENCHLACLETLRVLSRDKDHLEEVFTPEVLASLAHTAELTVEEEDVICEGFKEDKAKVIVEAQKALCNLIYNSPVVQRTCRQEIIFSLHQ
;
A
#
# COMPACT_ATOMS: atom_id res chain seq x y z
N MET A 1 5.05 16.96 -0.89
CA MET A 1 4.79 15.59 -0.42
C MET A 1 4.01 14.76 -1.45
N ARG A 2 2.87 15.25 -1.96
CA ARG A 2 2.02 14.51 -2.93
C ARG A 2 2.75 13.99 -4.20
N SER A 3 3.59 14.79 -4.85
CA SER A 3 4.30 14.34 -6.07
C SER A 3 5.30 13.22 -5.78
N LEU A 4 5.92 13.23 -4.59
CA LEU A 4 6.83 12.17 -4.16
C LEU A 4 6.06 10.87 -3.93
N VAL A 5 4.95 10.90 -3.18
CA VAL A 5 4.12 9.71 -2.95
C VAL A 5 3.61 9.14 -4.28
N SER A 6 3.11 9.98 -5.19
CA SER A 6 2.69 9.52 -6.52
C SER A 6 3.83 8.84 -7.28
N THR A 7 5.06 9.38 -7.24
CA THR A 7 6.21 8.76 -7.89
C THR A 7 6.56 7.40 -7.27
N LEU A 8 6.51 7.30 -5.93
CA LEU A 8 6.77 6.06 -5.20
C LEU A 8 5.73 4.98 -5.54
N ILE A 9 4.45 5.34 -5.65
CA ILE A 9 3.38 4.41 -6.05
C ILE A 9 3.60 3.92 -7.48
N THR A 10 3.92 4.82 -8.43
CA THR A 10 4.22 4.43 -9.82
C THR A 10 5.42 3.49 -9.93
N LEU A 11 6.39 3.58 -9.02
CA LEU A 11 7.52 2.64 -8.96
C LEU A 11 7.10 1.26 -8.41
N LEU A 12 6.19 1.24 -7.43
CA LEU A 12 5.66 -0.01 -6.86
C LEU A 12 4.83 -0.81 -7.87
N GLU A 13 4.14 -0.12 -8.78
CA GLU A 13 3.33 -0.75 -9.85
C GLU A 13 4.18 -1.30 -11.00
N GLN A 14 5.47 -1.00 -11.06
CA GLN A 14 6.37 -1.46 -12.14
C GLN A 14 7.12 -2.74 -11.74
N PRO A 15 6.94 -3.86 -12.47
CA PRO A 15 7.66 -5.11 -12.21
C PRO A 15 9.19 -4.97 -12.38
N ALA A 16 9.63 -4.07 -13.25
CA ALA A 16 11.04 -3.75 -13.46
C ALA A 16 11.70 -3.06 -12.24
N GLY A 17 10.91 -2.66 -11.24
CA GLY A 17 11.32 -1.92 -10.05
C GLY A 17 11.46 -2.76 -8.78
N GLU A 18 11.35 -4.09 -8.81
CA GLU A 18 11.37 -4.95 -7.59
C GLU A 18 12.52 -4.61 -6.62
N ASN A 19 13.70 -4.26 -7.14
CA ASN A 19 14.87 -3.90 -6.34
C ASN A 19 14.69 -2.63 -5.47
N CYS A 20 13.79 -1.71 -5.86
CA CYS A 20 13.55 -0.47 -5.11
C CYS A 20 12.22 -0.47 -4.35
N HIS A 21 11.36 -1.48 -4.52
CA HIS A 21 10.04 -1.56 -3.87
C HIS A 21 10.13 -1.46 -2.36
N LEU A 22 11.06 -2.20 -1.74
CA LEU A 22 11.26 -2.16 -0.30
C LEU A 22 11.64 -0.75 0.18
N ALA A 23 12.59 -0.09 -0.49
CA ALA A 23 13.00 1.27 -0.15
C ALA A 23 11.88 2.29 -0.38
N CYS A 24 11.04 2.09 -1.41
CA CYS A 24 9.86 2.93 -1.65
C CYS A 24 8.86 2.80 -0.50
N LEU A 25 8.59 1.58 -0.04
CA LEU A 25 7.66 1.32 1.07
C LEU A 25 8.21 1.82 2.42
N GLU A 26 9.50 1.67 2.67
CA GLU A 26 10.17 2.27 3.84
C GLU A 26 10.01 3.80 3.84
N THR A 27 10.18 4.42 2.67
CA THR A 27 9.98 5.87 2.49
C THR A 27 8.53 6.25 2.74
N LEU A 28 7.56 5.52 2.17
CA LEU A 28 6.14 5.75 2.41
C LEU A 28 5.78 5.57 3.90
N ARG A 29 6.41 4.63 4.61
CA ARG A 29 6.22 4.41 6.05
C ARG A 29 6.77 5.56 6.89
N VAL A 30 7.87 6.19 6.46
CA VAL A 30 8.39 7.40 7.11
C VAL A 30 7.43 8.57 6.87
N LEU A 31 6.97 8.76 5.63
CA LEU A 31 6.02 9.82 5.28
C LEU A 31 4.67 9.65 5.99
N SER A 32 4.19 8.42 6.19
CA SER A 32 2.92 8.14 6.86
C SER A 32 2.89 8.44 8.36
N ARG A 33 4.03 8.84 8.94
CA ARG A 33 4.13 9.30 10.34
C ARG A 33 3.97 10.80 10.48
N ASP A 34 4.15 11.55 9.40
CA ASP A 34 3.79 12.95 9.36
C ASP A 34 2.26 13.03 9.38
N LYS A 35 1.68 13.54 10.46
CA LYS A 35 0.22 13.56 10.65
C LYS A 35 -0.45 14.65 9.83
N ASP A 36 0.33 15.63 9.39
CA ASP A 36 -0.17 16.75 8.62
C ASP A 36 -0.32 16.32 7.16
N HIS A 37 -1.45 16.69 6.53
CA HIS A 37 -1.72 16.47 5.11
C HIS A 37 -1.79 15.00 4.64
N LEU A 38 -1.89 14.01 5.53
CA LEU A 38 -2.06 12.60 5.14
C LEU A 38 -3.24 12.42 4.18
N GLU A 39 -4.35 13.11 4.42
CA GLU A 39 -5.59 13.01 3.65
C GLU A 39 -5.47 13.60 2.24
N GLU A 40 -4.59 14.59 2.06
CA GLU A 40 -4.33 15.22 0.76
C GLU A 40 -3.34 14.41 -0.11
N VAL A 41 -2.57 13.54 0.54
CA VAL A 41 -1.45 12.81 -0.07
C VAL A 41 -1.80 11.34 -0.30
N PHE A 42 -2.41 10.68 0.67
CA PHE A 42 -2.82 9.28 0.61
C PHE A 42 -4.29 9.21 0.21
N THR A 43 -4.55 9.49 -1.07
CA THR A 43 -5.87 9.42 -1.68
C THR A 43 -6.37 7.97 -1.76
N PRO A 44 -7.66 7.72 -2.01
CA PRO A 44 -8.19 6.36 -2.16
C PRO A 44 -7.40 5.52 -3.18
N GLU A 45 -7.01 6.10 -4.31
CA GLU A 45 -6.23 5.41 -5.34
C GLU A 45 -4.84 4.97 -4.82
N VAL A 46 -4.17 5.83 -4.06
CA VAL A 46 -2.89 5.51 -3.41
C VAL A 46 -3.05 4.39 -2.38
N LEU A 47 -4.16 4.42 -1.63
CA LEU A 47 -4.48 3.39 -0.63
C LEU A 47 -4.80 2.05 -1.30
N ALA A 48 -5.49 2.05 -2.43
CA ALA A 48 -5.78 0.86 -3.23
C ALA A 48 -4.49 0.22 -3.76
N SER A 49 -3.58 1.00 -4.37
CA SER A 49 -2.28 0.47 -4.83
C SER A 49 -1.44 -0.10 -3.68
N LEU A 50 -1.46 0.54 -2.51
CA LEU A 50 -0.80 0.01 -1.30
C LEU A 50 -1.47 -1.27 -0.78
N ALA A 51 -2.79 -1.37 -0.82
CA ALA A 51 -3.54 -2.56 -0.40
C ALA A 51 -3.29 -3.75 -1.33
N HIS A 52 -3.20 -3.51 -2.63
CA HIS A 52 -2.80 -4.52 -3.62
C HIS A 52 -1.37 -5.01 -3.35
N THR A 53 -0.41 -4.08 -3.16
CA THR A 53 0.99 -4.43 -2.81
C THR A 53 1.09 -5.20 -1.49
N ALA A 54 0.16 -4.96 -0.55
CA ALA A 54 0.09 -5.63 0.74
C ALA A 54 -0.61 -7.02 0.68
N GLU A 55 -1.03 -7.47 -0.50
CA GLU A 55 -1.83 -8.68 -0.72
C GLU A 55 -3.11 -8.70 0.14
N LEU A 56 -3.76 -7.55 0.27
CA LEU A 56 -5.03 -7.39 1.01
C LEU A 56 -6.25 -7.29 0.09
N THR A 57 -6.06 -7.27 -1.22
CA THR A 57 -7.13 -7.33 -2.22
C THR A 57 -7.35 -8.78 -2.65
N VAL A 58 -8.61 -9.20 -2.71
CA VAL A 58 -8.98 -10.52 -3.23
C VAL A 58 -9.02 -10.41 -4.76
N GLU A 59 -8.07 -11.03 -5.45
CA GLU A 59 -8.19 -11.30 -6.87
C GLU A 59 -8.51 -12.80 -7.02
N GLU A 60 -9.65 -13.11 -7.62
CA GLU A 60 -10.21 -14.47 -7.67
C GLU A 60 -9.31 -15.47 -8.42
N GLU A 61 -8.33 -14.99 -9.19
CA GLU A 61 -7.47 -15.82 -10.05
C GLU A 61 -6.09 -16.20 -9.45
N ASP A 62 -5.62 -15.59 -8.36
CA ASP A 62 -4.19 -15.68 -7.98
C ASP A 62 -3.84 -16.69 -6.88
N VAL A 63 -4.61 -17.78 -6.76
CA VAL A 63 -4.19 -18.96 -5.96
C VAL A 63 -3.30 -19.87 -6.82
N ILE A 64 -2.24 -19.32 -7.40
CA ILE A 64 -1.12 -20.13 -7.89
C ILE A 64 0.08 -19.76 -7.04
N CYS A 65 0.40 -20.66 -6.11
CA CYS A 65 1.58 -20.61 -5.24
C CYS A 65 2.87 -20.70 -6.07
N GLU A 66 3.20 -19.67 -6.85
CA GLU A 66 4.58 -19.43 -7.26
C GLU A 66 5.36 -19.11 -6.00
N GLY A 67 6.39 -19.92 -5.72
CA GLY A 67 7.05 -19.99 -4.41
C GLY A 67 7.30 -18.62 -3.79
N PHE A 68 6.83 -18.45 -2.54
CA PHE A 68 7.06 -17.27 -1.71
C PHE A 68 8.56 -16.96 -1.66
N LYS A 69 9.01 -16.03 -2.51
CA LYS A 69 10.37 -15.49 -2.44
C LYS A 69 10.46 -14.64 -1.18
N GLU A 70 11.53 -14.80 -0.42
CA GLU A 70 11.76 -14.04 0.83
C GLU A 70 11.66 -12.52 0.59
N ASP A 71 12.12 -12.04 -0.56
CA ASP A 71 12.07 -10.63 -0.92
C ASP A 71 10.64 -10.13 -1.18
N LYS A 72 9.77 -10.97 -1.75
CA LYS A 72 8.34 -10.65 -1.91
C LYS A 72 7.66 -10.52 -0.53
N ALA A 73 7.97 -11.42 0.39
CA ALA A 73 7.44 -11.36 1.76
C ALA A 73 7.87 -10.07 2.49
N LYS A 74 9.10 -9.60 2.29
CA LYS A 74 9.58 -8.32 2.86
C LYS A 74 8.78 -7.13 2.32
N VAL A 75 8.52 -7.10 1.01
CA VAL A 75 7.71 -6.05 0.36
C VAL A 75 6.29 -6.04 0.93
N ILE A 76 5.61 -7.19 0.98
CA ILE A 76 4.25 -7.32 1.54
C ILE A 76 4.20 -6.80 2.98
N VAL A 77 5.10 -7.27 3.83
CA VAL A 77 5.14 -6.87 5.24
C VAL A 77 5.40 -5.37 5.40
N GLU A 78 6.25 -4.77 4.56
CA GLU A 78 6.52 -3.34 4.63
C GLU A 78 5.33 -2.50 4.16
N ALA A 79 4.58 -2.95 3.14
CA ALA A 79 3.34 -2.33 2.70
C ALA A 79 2.26 -2.37 3.79
N GLN A 80 2.10 -3.52 4.45
CA GLN A 80 1.18 -3.67 5.58
C GLN A 80 1.53 -2.71 6.73
N LYS A 81 2.82 -2.55 7.08
CA LYS A 81 3.25 -1.57 8.10
C LYS A 81 2.94 -0.13 7.68
N ALA A 82 3.14 0.22 6.41
CA ALA A 82 2.84 1.55 5.91
C ALA A 82 1.33 1.85 6.01
N LEU A 83 0.47 0.91 5.61
CA LEU A 83 -0.98 1.00 5.76
C LEU A 83 -1.43 1.08 7.22
N CYS A 84 -0.87 0.26 8.12
CA CYS A 84 -1.17 0.33 9.55
C CYS A 84 -0.86 1.70 10.14
N ASN A 85 0.28 2.31 9.77
CA ASN A 85 0.60 3.68 10.20
C ASN A 85 -0.44 4.69 9.71
N LEU A 86 -0.86 4.61 8.44
CA LEU A 86 -1.85 5.52 7.87
C LEU A 86 -3.21 5.41 8.57
N ILE A 87 -3.69 4.18 8.77
CA ILE A 87 -4.95 3.90 9.47
C ILE A 87 -4.90 4.40 10.92
N TYR A 88 -3.76 4.22 11.59
CA TYR A 88 -3.56 4.68 12.97
C TYR A 88 -3.52 6.22 13.07
N ASN A 89 -2.90 6.90 12.11
CA ASN A 89 -2.69 8.33 12.15
C ASN A 89 -3.81 9.17 11.52
N SER A 90 -4.67 8.61 10.67
CA SER A 90 -5.77 9.35 10.03
C SER A 90 -7.13 8.63 10.14
N PRO A 91 -8.11 9.23 10.85
CA PRO A 91 -9.48 8.74 10.87
C PRO A 91 -10.15 8.73 9.49
N VAL A 92 -9.75 9.63 8.58
CA VAL A 92 -10.26 9.64 7.20
C VAL A 92 -9.74 8.43 6.44
N VAL A 93 -8.43 8.16 6.49
CA VAL A 93 -7.86 6.95 5.88
C VAL A 93 -8.50 5.69 6.47
N GLN A 94 -8.71 5.63 7.78
CA GLN A 94 -9.41 4.50 8.41
C GLN A 94 -10.81 4.25 7.81
N ARG A 95 -11.57 5.32 7.52
CA ARG A 95 -12.90 5.21 6.89
C ARG A 95 -12.78 4.78 5.43
N THR A 96 -11.84 5.33 4.67
CA THR A 96 -11.60 4.96 3.27
C THR A 96 -11.24 3.49 3.15
N CYS A 97 -10.26 3.00 3.92
CA CYS A 97 -9.87 1.60 3.89
C CYS A 97 -11.01 0.67 4.33
N ARG A 98 -11.84 1.08 5.30
CA ARG A 98 -13.02 0.30 5.69
C ARG A 98 -14.01 0.17 4.54
N GLN A 99 -14.21 1.22 3.75
CA GLN A 99 -15.14 1.20 2.63
C GLN A 99 -14.62 0.33 1.48
N GLU A 100 -13.34 0.42 1.15
CA GLU A 100 -12.75 -0.34 0.03
C GLU A 100 -12.56 -1.83 0.35
N ILE A 101 -12.13 -2.18 1.56
CA ILE A 101 -12.02 -3.59 2.00
C ILE A 101 -13.40 -4.29 2.04
N ILE A 102 -14.48 -3.55 2.32
CA ILE A 102 -15.84 -4.10 2.30
C ILE A 102 -16.35 -4.33 0.87
N PHE A 103 -15.97 -3.47 -0.09
CA PHE A 103 -16.35 -3.64 -1.50
C PHE A 103 -15.67 -4.84 -2.16
N SER A 104 -14.42 -5.16 -1.80
CA SER A 104 -13.71 -6.36 -2.27
C SER A 104 -14.22 -7.68 -1.67
N LEU A 105 -15.10 -7.65 -0.66
CA LEU A 105 -15.71 -8.84 -0.05
C LEU A 105 -17.15 -9.12 -0.54
N HIS A 106 -17.73 -8.23 -1.35
CA HIS A 106 -19.12 -8.30 -1.81
C HIS A 106 -19.29 -8.25 -3.34
N GLN A 107 -18.19 -8.31 -4.09
CA GLN A 107 -18.19 -8.55 -5.53
C GLN A 107 -17.62 -9.95 -5.78
#